data_AF-A0A0L0V1J8-F1
#
_entry.id   AF-A0A0L0V1J8-F1
#
_cell.length_a   1.000
_cell.length_b   1.000
_cell.length_c   1.000
_cell.angle_alpha   90.00
_cell.angle_beta   90.00
_cell.angle_gamma   90.00
#
_symmetry.space_group_name_H-M   'P 1'
#
loop_
_entity.id
_entity.type
_entity.pdbx_description
1 polymer ?
#
loop_
_entity_poly.entity_id
_entity_poly.type
_entity_poly.pdbx_seq_one_letter_code
_entity_poly.pdbx_strand_id
1 'polypeptide(L)'
;MASKIDLIGNDEEYVPLMFEILQDKLQGLHMYNPDIFAGIPNLKFTSLRLLHIEACMLDPDLYLSKLDMFPYTPIEILVLSGSDTHKSDSTFVLDQFTRLRSLRKLVFYGVDSTFSAPEDYLEACRDHQVECLYRYKPSLEELMKL
;
A
#
# COMPACT_ATOMS: atom_id res chain seq x y z
N MET A 1 -38.29 1.52 -27.47
CA MET A 1 -37.03 2.29 -27.50
C MET A 1 -36.29 1.99 -26.21
N ALA A 2 -35.35 1.05 -26.24
CA ALA A 2 -34.44 0.83 -25.12
C ALA A 2 -33.25 1.76 -25.36
N SER A 3 -33.09 2.75 -24.49
CA SER A 3 -31.93 3.62 -24.50
C SER A 3 -30.70 2.77 -24.22
N LYS A 4 -29.87 2.61 -25.24
CA LYS A 4 -28.54 2.04 -25.12
C LYS A 4 -27.75 3.02 -24.27
N ILE A 5 -27.60 2.72 -22.98
CA ILE A 5 -26.66 3.44 -22.12
C ILE A 5 -25.30 2.95 -22.57
N ASP A 6 -24.67 3.72 -23.45
CA ASP A 6 -23.26 3.57 -23.74
C ASP A 6 -22.50 3.91 -22.45
N LEU A 7 -22.16 2.87 -21.69
CA LEU A 7 -21.20 2.96 -20.58
C LEU A 7 -19.81 3.18 -21.17
N ILE A 8 -19.58 4.38 -21.69
CA ILE A 8 -18.24 4.95 -21.79
C ILE A 8 -18.09 5.80 -20.52
N GLY A 9 -18.05 5.11 -19.37
CA GLY A 9 -17.81 5.75 -18.09
C GLY A 9 -16.32 6.05 -18.00
N ASN A 10 -15.96 7.32 -17.97
CA ASN A 10 -14.60 7.75 -17.72
C ASN A 10 -14.27 7.34 -16.27
N ASP A 11 -13.57 6.21 -16.08
CA ASP A 11 -13.24 5.65 -14.75
C ASP A 11 -12.60 6.70 -13.82
N GLU A 12 -11.93 7.70 -14.40
CA GLU A 12 -11.32 8.84 -13.72
C GLU A 12 -12.29 9.69 -12.86
N GLU A 13 -13.58 9.77 -13.20
CA GLU A 13 -14.54 10.61 -12.45
C GLU A 13 -15.14 9.89 -11.23
N TYR A 14 -15.29 8.57 -11.30
CA TYR A 14 -15.97 7.80 -10.25
C TYR A 14 -15.04 7.38 -9.11
N VAL A 15 -13.76 7.17 -9.39
CA VAL A 15 -12.80 6.73 -8.38
C VAL A 15 -12.64 7.76 -7.25
N PRO A 16 -12.50 9.08 -7.52
CA PRO A 16 -12.51 10.10 -6.48
C PRO A 16 -13.72 10.02 -5.56
N LEU A 17 -14.92 9.94 -6.13
CA LEU A 17 -16.17 9.87 -5.38
C LEU A 17 -16.25 8.59 -4.52
N MET A 18 -15.80 7.46 -5.05
CA MET A 18 -15.74 6.21 -4.30
C MET A 18 -14.83 6.33 -3.08
N PHE A 19 -13.66 6.95 -3.23
CA PHE A 19 -12.76 7.16 -2.12
C PHE A 19 -13.33 8.13 -1.07
N GLU A 20 -13.98 9.22 -1.48
CA GLU A 20 -14.65 10.13 -0.55
C GLU A 20 -15.74 9.42 0.28
N ILE A 21 -16.51 8.53 -0.34
CA ILE A 21 -17.55 7.74 0.34
C ILE A 21 -16.95 6.68 1.28
N LEU A 22 -15.82 6.09 0.88
CA LEU A 22 -15.20 4.95 1.58
C LEU A 22 -14.12 5.37 2.58
N GLN A 23 -13.68 6.64 2.61
CA GLN A 23 -12.51 7.06 3.37
C GLN A 23 -12.53 6.63 4.84
N ASP A 24 -13.70 6.67 5.49
CA ASP A 24 -13.86 6.28 6.90
C ASP A 24 -14.15 4.79 7.12
N LYS A 25 -14.35 4.01 6.05
CA LYS A 25 -14.73 2.59 6.11
C LYS A 25 -13.70 1.66 5.47
N LEU A 26 -12.87 2.19 4.59
CA LEU A 26 -11.88 1.42 3.85
C LEU A 26 -10.81 0.94 4.83
N GLN A 27 -10.71 -0.37 5.02
CA GLN A 27 -9.73 -0.97 5.92
C GLN A 27 -8.50 -1.52 5.21
N GLY A 28 -8.62 -1.86 3.93
CA GLY A 28 -7.54 -2.36 3.09
C GLY A 28 -7.53 -1.65 1.75
N LEU A 29 -6.34 -1.27 1.29
CA LEU A 29 -6.10 -0.62 0.00
C LEU A 29 -4.97 -1.34 -0.72
N HIS A 30 -5.23 -1.80 -1.94
CA HIS A 30 -4.21 -2.29 -2.85
C HIS A 30 -3.92 -1.20 -3.90
N MET A 31 -2.69 -0.70 -3.90
CA MET A 31 -2.20 0.38 -4.74
C MET A 31 -1.18 -0.18 -5.75
N TYR A 32 -1.53 -0.13 -7.03
CA TYR A 32 -0.61 -0.40 -8.14
C TYR A 32 -0.17 0.89 -8.84
N ASN A 33 -1.07 1.87 -8.93
CA ASN A 33 -0.80 3.17 -9.53
C ASN A 33 -1.13 4.30 -8.54
N PRO A 34 -0.13 4.99 -7.97
CA PRO A 34 -0.33 6.11 -7.04
C PRO A 34 -0.94 7.36 -7.69
N ASP A 35 -0.92 7.50 -9.02
CA ASP A 35 -1.46 8.68 -9.71
C ASP A 35 -2.97 8.83 -9.57
N ILE A 36 -3.66 7.75 -9.20
CA ILE A 36 -5.09 7.74 -8.92
C ILE A 36 -5.49 8.73 -7.81
N PHE A 37 -4.53 9.11 -6.95
CA PHE A 37 -4.72 10.08 -5.87
C PHE A 37 -4.43 11.53 -6.27
N ALA A 38 -3.90 11.79 -7.47
CA ALA A 38 -3.55 13.16 -7.90
C ALA A 38 -4.77 14.11 -7.91
N GLY A 39 -5.98 13.59 -8.14
CA GLY A 39 -7.23 14.36 -8.12
C GLY A 39 -7.88 14.52 -6.74
N ILE A 40 -7.32 13.95 -5.67
CA ILE A 40 -8.01 13.82 -4.36
C ILE A 40 -7.10 14.23 -3.19
N PRO A 41 -6.59 15.47 -3.15
CA PRO A 41 -5.53 15.87 -2.21
C PRO A 41 -5.94 15.84 -0.72
N ASN A 42 -7.25 15.84 -0.42
CA ASN A 42 -7.75 15.94 0.95
C ASN A 42 -8.28 14.62 1.54
N LEU A 43 -7.99 13.49 0.89
CA LEU A 43 -8.50 12.19 1.30
C LEU A 43 -7.89 11.75 2.64
N LYS A 44 -8.74 11.36 3.60
CA LYS A 44 -8.29 10.89 4.93
C LYS A 44 -8.85 9.51 5.21
N PHE A 45 -7.98 8.52 5.18
CA PHE A 45 -8.39 7.16 5.49
C PHE A 45 -8.34 6.86 6.99
N THR A 46 -9.41 7.14 7.71
CA THR A 46 -9.40 7.00 9.18
C THR A 46 -9.40 5.55 9.66
N SER A 47 -9.89 4.62 8.83
CA SER A 47 -10.00 3.19 9.16
C SER A 47 -9.02 2.29 8.41
N LEU A 48 -8.14 2.85 7.57
CA LEU A 48 -7.24 2.07 6.73
C LEU A 48 -6.10 1.48 7.57
N ARG A 49 -6.08 0.16 7.65
CA ARG A 49 -5.14 -0.61 8.48
C ARG A 49 -4.17 -1.44 7.64
N LEU A 50 -4.52 -1.75 6.40
CA LEU A 50 -3.69 -2.49 5.47
C LEU A 50 -3.43 -1.68 4.20
N LEU A 51 -2.16 -1.52 3.86
CA LEU A 51 -1.73 -0.97 2.60
C LEU A 51 -0.88 -1.99 1.84
N HIS A 52 -1.34 -2.38 0.65
CA HIS A 52 -0.60 -3.26 -0.26
C HIS A 52 -0.11 -2.46 -1.45
N ILE A 53 1.19 -2.50 -1.72
CA ILE A 53 1.80 -1.79 -2.84
C ILE A 53 2.59 -2.75 -3.70
N GLU A 54 2.28 -2.69 -4.98
CA GLU A 54 3.05 -3.34 -6.03
C GLU A 54 3.74 -2.27 -6.88
N ALA A 55 4.89 -2.61 -7.48
CA ALA A 55 5.59 -1.77 -8.44
C ALA A 55 6.08 -0.41 -7.90
N CYS A 56 6.23 -0.25 -6.58
CA CYS A 56 6.76 0.98 -5.96
C CYS A 56 8.16 1.38 -6.45
N MET A 57 8.93 0.44 -7.01
CA MET A 57 10.28 0.68 -7.53
C MET A 57 10.30 1.25 -8.95
N LEU A 58 9.16 1.36 -9.63
CA LEU A 58 9.08 2.05 -10.93
C LEU A 58 9.22 3.56 -10.76
N ASP A 59 8.66 4.12 -9.68
CA ASP A 59 8.79 5.53 -9.30
C ASP A 59 8.71 5.68 -7.76
N PRO A 60 9.85 5.49 -7.06
CA PRO A 60 9.91 5.55 -5.61
C PRO A 60 9.50 6.91 -5.04
N ASP A 61 9.88 8.00 -5.71
CA ASP A 61 9.63 9.37 -5.27
C ASP A 61 8.14 9.71 -5.34
N LEU A 62 7.48 9.33 -6.45
CA LEU A 62 6.03 9.47 -6.58
C LEU A 62 5.31 8.69 -5.48
N TYR A 63 5.74 7.47 -5.21
CA TYR A 63 5.16 6.64 -4.18
C TYR A 63 5.31 7.26 -2.77
N LEU A 64 6.52 7.67 -2.40
CA LEU A 64 6.79 8.32 -1.11
C LEU A 64 5.98 9.62 -0.96
N SER A 65 5.81 10.39 -2.04
CA SER A 65 4.98 11.60 -2.02
C SER A 65 3.50 11.31 -1.72
N LYS A 66 2.98 10.12 -2.11
CA LYS A 66 1.61 9.72 -1.75
C LYS A 66 1.51 9.21 -0.33
N LEU A 67 2.59 8.72 0.27
CA LEU A 67 2.58 8.34 1.68
C LEU A 67 2.28 9.53 2.61
N ASP A 68 2.55 10.75 2.17
CA ASP A 68 2.20 11.99 2.88
C ASP A 68 0.69 12.26 2.94
N MET A 69 -0.13 11.48 2.23
CA MET A 69 -1.59 11.48 2.38
C MET A 69 -2.06 10.63 3.57
N PHE A 70 -1.17 9.82 4.16
CA PHE A 70 -1.49 8.90 5.26
C PHE A 70 -0.88 9.24 6.64
N PRO A 71 -0.54 10.50 7.00
CA PRO A 71 0.27 10.79 8.19
C PRO A 71 -0.43 10.47 9.52
N TYR A 72 -1.75 10.34 9.50
CA TYR A 72 -2.57 9.97 10.67
C TYR A 72 -3.34 8.65 10.45
N THR A 73 -3.08 7.98 9.34
CA THR A 73 -3.76 6.74 8.98
C THR A 73 -3.18 5.60 9.83
N PRO A 74 -4.00 4.78 10.48
CA PRO A 74 -3.53 3.70 11.35
C PRO A 74 -3.09 2.47 10.54
N ILE A 75 -2.18 2.63 9.57
CA ILE A 75 -1.65 1.53 8.77
C ILE A 75 -0.81 0.63 9.68
N GLU A 76 -1.32 -0.57 9.94
CA GLU A 76 -0.71 -1.59 10.78
C GLU A 76 0.03 -2.65 9.94
N ILE A 77 -0.41 -2.86 8.70
CA ILE A 77 0.10 -3.88 7.79
C ILE A 77 0.53 -3.21 6.48
N LEU A 78 1.81 -3.28 6.18
CA LEU A 78 2.38 -2.91 4.88
C LEU A 78 2.69 -4.18 4.11
N VAL A 79 2.22 -4.27 2.87
CA VAL A 79 2.50 -5.41 1.98
C VAL A 79 3.30 -4.88 0.80
N LEU A 80 4.48 -5.46 0.55
CA LEU A 80 5.37 -5.11 -0.55
C LEU A 80 5.68 -6.34 -1.38
N SER A 81 5.78 -6.18 -2.70
CA SER A 81 6.31 -7.21 -3.59
C SER A 81 7.75 -7.57 -3.20
N GLY A 82 8.00 -8.85 -2.89
CA GLY A 82 9.34 -9.32 -2.54
C GLY A 82 10.36 -9.04 -3.66
N SER A 83 9.93 -9.14 -4.92
CA SER A 83 10.78 -8.82 -6.07
C SER A 83 11.17 -7.33 -6.17
N ASP A 84 10.34 -6.44 -5.64
CA ASP A 84 10.64 -5.01 -5.61
C ASP A 84 11.53 -4.64 -4.42
N THR A 85 11.39 -5.35 -3.30
CA THR A 85 12.24 -5.09 -2.12
C THR A 85 13.74 -5.29 -2.39
N HIS A 86 14.14 -6.15 -3.32
CA HIS A 86 15.55 -6.29 -3.70
C HIS A 86 16.10 -5.15 -4.56
N LYS A 87 15.24 -4.27 -5.08
CA LYS A 87 15.64 -3.13 -5.92
C LYS A 87 15.68 -1.82 -5.13
N SER A 88 15.10 -1.80 -3.92
CA SER A 88 15.07 -0.60 -3.09
C SER A 88 16.41 -0.32 -2.45
N ASP A 89 16.71 0.95 -2.25
CA ASP A 89 17.81 1.38 -1.40
C ASP A 89 17.37 1.54 0.08
N SER A 90 18.36 1.69 0.96
CA SER A 90 18.14 1.86 2.40
C SER A 90 17.37 3.13 2.75
N THR A 91 17.44 4.17 1.93
CA THR A 91 16.73 5.45 2.17
C THR A 91 15.23 5.25 2.00
N PHE A 92 14.82 4.57 0.92
CA PHE A 92 13.43 4.20 0.68
C PHE A 92 12.85 3.35 1.81
N VAL A 93 13.64 2.42 2.36
CA VAL A 93 13.23 1.62 3.51
C VAL A 93 12.94 2.52 4.70
N LEU A 94 13.92 3.31 5.14
CA LEU A 94 13.81 4.17 6.33
C LEU A 94 12.66 5.18 6.24
N ASP A 95 12.41 5.73 5.06
CA ASP A 95 11.33 6.69 4.83
C ASP A 95 9.95 6.07 5.08
N GLN A 96 9.74 4.81 4.69
CA GLN A 96 8.47 4.12 4.93
C GLN A 96 8.19 3.95 6.43
N PHE A 97 9.18 3.47 7.20
CA PHE A 97 9.03 3.26 8.64
C PHE A 97 8.84 4.58 9.40
N THR A 98 9.45 5.67 8.92
CA THR A 98 9.28 7.00 9.52
C THR A 98 7.88 7.58 9.29
N ARG A 99 7.31 7.36 8.10
CA ARG A 99 5.98 7.85 7.71
C ARG A 99 4.85 6.99 8.29
N LEU A 100 5.02 5.67 8.32
CA LEU A 100 4.01 4.71 8.78
C LEU A 100 4.18 4.36 10.26
N ARG A 101 3.89 5.33 11.14
CA ARG A 101 4.17 5.21 12.59
C ARG A 101 3.37 4.13 13.31
N SER A 102 2.27 3.66 12.73
CA SER A 102 1.43 2.59 13.32
C SER A 102 1.81 1.20 12.80
N LEU A 103 2.83 1.10 11.95
CA LEU A 103 3.21 -0.14 11.30
C LEU A 103 3.63 -1.19 12.33
N ARG A 104 3.08 -2.39 12.19
CA ARG A 104 3.38 -3.55 13.06
C ARG A 104 3.78 -4.78 12.27
N LYS A 105 3.36 -4.87 11.01
CA LYS A 105 3.63 -6.02 10.14
C LYS A 105 4.09 -5.55 8.77
N LEU A 106 5.20 -6.11 8.31
CA LEU A 106 5.67 -6.00 6.94
C LEU A 106 5.53 -7.36 6.25
N VAL A 107 4.74 -7.43 5.19
CA VAL A 107 4.50 -8.65 4.44
C VAL A 107 5.24 -8.58 3.10
N PHE A 108 6.15 -9.52 2.87
CA PHE A 108 6.73 -9.78 1.56
C PHE A 108 5.78 -10.67 0.76
N TYR A 109 5.18 -10.09 -0.28
CA TYR A 109 4.21 -10.72 -1.19
C TYR A 109 4.89 -11.31 -2.42
N GLY A 110 4.33 -12.39 -2.98
CA GLY A 110 4.84 -13.01 -4.20
C GLY A 110 6.05 -13.92 -3.98
N VAL A 111 6.36 -14.28 -2.74
CA VAL A 111 7.60 -14.97 -2.36
C VAL A 111 7.40 -16.45 -2.05
N ASP A 112 8.37 -17.28 -2.42
CA ASP A 112 8.40 -18.70 -2.09
C ASP A 112 9.25 -18.98 -0.84
N SER A 113 9.41 -20.26 -0.49
CA SER A 113 10.17 -20.69 0.70
C SER A 113 11.68 -20.45 0.61
N THR A 114 12.21 -20.09 -0.56
CA THR A 114 13.64 -19.82 -0.77
C THR A 114 13.96 -18.33 -0.70
N PHE A 115 12.94 -17.48 -0.69
CA PHE A 115 13.11 -16.04 -0.58
C PHE A 115 13.72 -15.64 0.77
N SER A 116 14.66 -14.70 0.71
CA SER A 116 15.18 -14.00 1.88
C SER A 116 14.97 -12.51 1.68
N ALA A 117 14.37 -11.84 2.66
CA ALA A 117 14.26 -10.40 2.64
C ALA A 117 15.66 -9.73 2.64
N PRO A 118 15.82 -8.54 2.02
CA PRO A 118 17.05 -7.76 2.13
C PRO A 118 17.35 -7.38 3.59
N GLU A 119 18.63 -7.32 3.95
CA GLU A 119 19.06 -7.05 5.34
C GLU A 119 18.56 -5.70 5.84
N ASP A 120 18.54 -4.67 4.99
CA ASP A 120 18.03 -3.33 5.34
C ASP A 120 16.57 -3.37 5.84
N TYR A 121 15.72 -4.20 5.24
CA TYR A 121 14.36 -4.40 5.73
C TYR A 121 14.30 -5.19 7.04
N LEU A 122 15.18 -6.18 7.21
CA LEU A 122 15.25 -6.97 8.43
C LEU A 122 15.74 -6.14 9.62
N GLU A 123 16.73 -5.29 9.39
CA GLU A 123 17.25 -4.33 10.38
C GLU A 123 16.16 -3.30 10.73
N ALA A 124 15.53 -2.68 9.74
CA ALA A 124 14.43 -1.74 9.98
C ALA A 124 13.24 -2.41 10.71
N CYS A 125 12.84 -3.63 10.32
CA CYS A 125 11.83 -4.42 11.04
C CYS A 125 12.21 -4.57 12.52
N ARG A 126 13.46 -4.92 12.81
CA ARG A 126 13.95 -5.15 14.17
C ARG A 126 13.96 -3.87 15.00
N ASP A 127 14.47 -2.79 14.45
CA ASP A 127 14.62 -1.50 15.12
C ASP A 127 13.27 -0.87 15.46
N HIS A 128 12.28 -1.06 14.58
CA HIS A 128 10.92 -0.54 14.75
C HIS A 128 9.94 -1.54 15.37
N GLN A 129 10.39 -2.73 15.79
CA GLN A 129 9.55 -3.79 16.36
C GLN A 129 8.40 -4.22 15.43
N VAL A 130 8.66 -4.25 14.14
CA VAL A 130 7.74 -4.69 13.09
C VAL A 130 7.99 -6.17 12.78
N GLU A 131 6.92 -6.96 12.77
CA GLU A 131 6.95 -8.37 12.40
C GLU A 131 7.05 -8.51 10.88
N CYS A 132 8.11 -9.18 10.43
CA CYS A 132 8.33 -9.49 9.02
C CYS A 132 7.65 -10.84 8.67
N LEU A 133 6.78 -10.87 7.65
CA LEU A 133 5.96 -12.01 7.22
C LEU A 133 6.15 -12.30 5.72
N TYR A 134 6.00 -13.57 5.32
CA TYR A 134 6.21 -14.01 3.94
C TYR A 134 4.95 -14.69 3.39
N ARG A 135 4.49 -14.29 2.21
CA ARG A 135 3.28 -14.84 1.59
C ARG A 135 3.44 -14.95 0.07
N TYR A 136 3.10 -16.12 -0.49
CA TYR A 136 3.22 -16.34 -1.93
C TYR A 136 2.10 -15.66 -2.73
N LYS A 137 0.83 -16.01 -2.47
CA LYS A 137 -0.34 -15.44 -3.17
C LYS A 137 -1.54 -15.28 -2.22
N PRO A 138 -1.41 -14.50 -1.13
CA PRO A 138 -2.50 -14.27 -0.22
C PRO A 138 -3.57 -13.40 -0.90
N SER A 139 -4.83 -13.69 -0.62
CA SER A 139 -5.93 -12.76 -0.88
C SER A 139 -5.88 -11.56 0.08
N LEU A 140 -6.52 -10.46 -0.30
CA LEU A 140 -6.67 -9.30 0.58
C LEU A 140 -7.38 -9.68 1.89
N GLU A 141 -8.37 -10.57 1.84
CA GLU A 141 -9.09 -11.05 3.01
C GLU A 141 -8.17 -11.81 3.99
N GLU A 142 -7.26 -12.64 3.48
CA GLU A 142 -6.27 -13.34 4.33
C GLU A 142 -5.29 -12.36 4.96
N LEU A 143 -4.86 -11.33 4.22
CA LEU A 143 -3.97 -10.31 4.75
C LEU A 143 -4.66 -9.47 5.84
N MET A 144 -5.94 -9.16 5.68
CA MET A 144 -6.74 -8.43 6.67
C MET A 144 -6.94 -9.19 7.99
N LYS A 145 -6.73 -10.52 7.99
CA LYS A 145 -6.82 -11.38 9.19
C LYS A 145 -5.52 -11.45 9.99
N LEU A 146 -4.42 -10.87 9.49
CA LEU A 146 -3.13 -10.86 10.17
C LEU A 146 -3.18 -10.00 11.42
#